data_AF-A0A9P6QWD9-F1
#
_entry.id   AF-A0A9P6QWD9-F1
#
_cell.length_a   1.000
_cell.length_b   1.000
_cell.length_c   1.000
_cell.angle_alpha   90.00
_cell.angle_beta   90.00
_cell.angle_gamma   90.00
#
_symmetry.space_group_name_H-M   'P 1'
#
loop_
_entity.id
_entity.type
_entity.pdbx_description
1 polymer ?
#
loop_
_entity_poly.entity_id
_entity_poly.type
_entity_poly.pdbx_seq_one_letter_code
_entity_poly.pdbx_strand_id
1 'polypeptide(L)'
;MKKSSALAHKRLLQKERRQEKADQRRLQKENTFWEEAEAAVDDYEYQQMLKTVQAESLRMAAMNTPSSTAAKTRTRRLSLKTSRFDEYGPMEEQEEARLKECEKLDRRLKRLKHEIKENLRYKRRLAPYGHLSIRSGTYRRTTGKRLTEEERRAVLHCFEMCVQENQSRIVSTVAPIQRTAHYLGIATKTVKDVLSGINHKDQRGRYIRTSHAEIFEPYIRNLAEQWNMKGTPVTLKKLHKGLRIFWGDTHQIPSRETIRKLLHKMGV
;
A
#
# COMPACT_ATOMS: atom_id res chain seq x y z
N MET A 1 -46.50 28.65 -32.02
CA MET A 1 -45.78 28.04 -30.87
C MET A 1 -44.84 26.87 -31.20
N LYS A 2 -44.56 26.52 -32.47
CA LYS A 2 -43.76 25.31 -32.82
C LYS A 2 -42.22 25.46 -32.73
N LYS A 3 -41.68 26.67 -32.56
CA LYS A 3 -40.22 26.94 -32.60
C LYS A 3 -39.47 26.58 -31.30
N SER A 4 -40.13 26.50 -30.15
CA SER A 4 -39.48 26.18 -28.86
C SER A 4 -39.11 24.70 -28.72
N SER A 5 -39.88 23.80 -29.34
CA SER A 5 -39.65 22.35 -29.32
C SER A 5 -38.38 21.94 -30.08
N ALA A 6 -38.13 22.54 -31.25
CA ALA A 6 -36.94 22.25 -32.06
C ALA A 6 -35.63 22.67 -31.38
N LEU A 7 -35.65 23.77 -30.63
CA LEU A 7 -34.48 24.24 -29.88
C LEU A 7 -34.14 23.32 -28.70
N ALA A 8 -35.17 22.79 -28.02
CA ALA A 8 -35.00 21.83 -26.92
C ALA A 8 -34.38 20.52 -27.42
N HIS A 9 -34.89 19.99 -28.54
CA HIS A 9 -34.36 18.77 -29.17
C HIS A 9 -32.88 18.92 -29.59
N LYS A 10 -32.51 20.06 -30.19
CA LYS A 10 -31.12 20.34 -30.59
C LYS A 10 -30.16 20.40 -29.38
N ARG A 11 -30.61 20.94 -28.24
CA ARG A 11 -29.81 20.97 -27.00
C ARG A 11 -29.63 19.58 -26.39
N LEU A 12 -30.66 18.74 -26.48
CA LEU A 12 -30.63 17.37 -25.97
C LEU A 12 -29.63 16.52 -26.75
N LEU A 13 -29.70 16.55 -28.09
CA LEU A 13 -28.72 15.90 -28.98
C LEU A 13 -27.28 16.39 -28.74
N GLN A 14 -27.10 17.69 -28.48
CA GLN A 14 -25.77 18.23 -28.20
C GLN A 14 -25.22 17.74 -26.84
N LYS A 15 -26.08 17.51 -25.86
CA LYS A 15 -25.71 16.97 -24.56
C LYS A 15 -25.32 15.49 -24.68
N GLU A 16 -26.11 14.70 -25.42
CA GLU A 16 -25.82 13.28 -25.70
C GLU A 16 -24.47 13.11 -26.40
N ARG A 17 -24.20 13.89 -27.47
CA ARG A 17 -22.89 13.85 -28.16
C ARG A 17 -21.70 14.21 -27.26
N ARG A 18 -21.90 15.14 -26.32
CA ARG A 18 -20.84 15.50 -25.34
C ARG A 18 -20.59 14.37 -24.36
N GLN A 19 -21.65 13.67 -23.95
CA GLN A 19 -21.58 12.55 -23.03
C GLN A 19 -20.93 11.33 -23.70
N GLU A 20 -21.35 10.99 -24.91
CA GLU A 20 -20.75 9.91 -25.72
C GLU A 20 -19.25 10.15 -25.94
N LYS A 21 -18.84 11.38 -26.26
CA LYS A 21 -17.42 11.74 -26.39
C LYS A 21 -16.65 11.66 -25.08
N ALA A 22 -17.29 11.90 -23.94
CA ALA A 22 -16.68 11.75 -22.62
C ALA A 22 -16.51 10.27 -22.25
N ASP A 23 -17.49 9.44 -22.59
CA ASP A 23 -17.46 8.00 -22.34
C ASP A 23 -16.42 7.31 -23.23
N GLN A 24 -16.31 7.68 -24.51
CA GLN A 24 -15.23 7.23 -25.40
C GLN A 24 -13.83 7.58 -24.86
N ARG A 25 -13.65 8.78 -24.30
CA ARG A 25 -12.38 9.17 -23.68
C ARG A 25 -12.07 8.40 -22.40
N ARG A 26 -13.09 7.97 -21.64
CA ARG A 26 -12.91 7.12 -20.46
C ARG A 26 -12.47 5.72 -20.88
N LEU A 27 -13.16 5.13 -21.84
CA LEU A 27 -12.82 3.82 -22.42
C LEU A 27 -11.39 3.81 -22.99
N GLN A 28 -11.00 4.85 -23.74
CA GLN A 28 -9.62 4.96 -24.24
C GLN A 28 -8.59 4.98 -23.10
N LYS A 29 -8.85 5.72 -22.02
CA LYS A 29 -7.94 5.78 -20.87
C LYS A 29 -7.86 4.46 -20.11
N GLU A 30 -8.97 3.73 -20.00
CA GLU A 30 -8.99 2.40 -19.39
C GLU A 30 -8.20 1.41 -20.25
N ASN A 31 -8.37 1.42 -21.57
CA ASN A 31 -7.60 0.55 -22.46
C ASN A 31 -6.09 0.83 -22.40
N THR A 32 -5.67 2.10 -22.46
CA THR A 32 -4.25 2.44 -22.32
C THR A 32 -3.68 2.04 -20.97
N PHE A 33 -4.48 2.11 -19.90
CA PHE A 33 -4.05 1.66 -18.58
C PHE A 33 -3.84 0.14 -18.52
N TRP A 34 -4.72 -0.64 -19.16
CA TRP A 34 -4.57 -2.09 -19.19
C TRP A 34 -3.38 -2.53 -20.06
N GLU A 35 -3.15 -1.85 -21.19
CA GLU A 35 -1.97 -2.08 -22.05
C GLU A 35 -0.66 -1.77 -21.30
N GLU A 36 -0.59 -0.65 -20.57
CA GLU A 36 0.57 -0.31 -19.73
C GLU A 36 0.77 -1.30 -18.56
N ALA A 37 -0.32 -1.81 -17.99
CA ALA A 37 -0.25 -2.79 -16.90
C ALA A 37 0.24 -4.15 -17.40
N GLU A 38 -0.19 -4.59 -18.58
CA GLU A 38 0.25 -5.84 -19.21
C GLU A 38 1.74 -5.79 -19.55
N ALA A 39 2.21 -4.70 -20.17
CA ALA A 39 3.64 -4.49 -20.44
C ALA A 39 4.49 -4.50 -19.16
N ALA A 40 3.99 -3.95 -18.05
CA ALA A 40 4.70 -3.96 -16.77
C ALA A 40 4.78 -5.36 -16.13
N VAL A 41 3.81 -6.24 -16.40
CA VAL A 41 3.85 -7.65 -15.96
C VAL A 41 4.89 -8.41 -16.76
N ASP A 42 4.91 -8.24 -18.09
CA ASP A 42 5.89 -8.87 -18.97
C ASP A 42 7.34 -8.49 -18.62
N ASP A 43 7.59 -7.19 -18.37
CA ASP A 43 8.90 -6.70 -17.92
C ASP A 43 9.32 -7.31 -16.58
N TYR A 44 8.37 -7.51 -15.66
CA TYR A 44 8.65 -8.12 -14.37
C TYR A 44 8.99 -9.61 -14.50
N GLU A 45 8.24 -10.35 -15.32
CA GLU A 45 8.50 -11.76 -15.60
C GLU A 45 9.87 -11.95 -16.27
N TYR A 46 10.20 -11.11 -17.25
CA TYR A 46 11.50 -11.10 -17.90
C TYR A 46 12.65 -10.85 -16.90
N GLN A 47 12.49 -9.88 -15.99
CA GLN A 47 13.48 -9.61 -14.95
C GLN A 47 13.66 -10.78 -13.96
N GLN A 48 12.59 -11.53 -13.66
CA GLN A 48 12.70 -12.72 -12.80
C GLN A 48 13.45 -13.85 -13.51
N MET A 49 13.17 -14.08 -14.80
CA MET A 49 13.88 -15.05 -15.61
C MET A 49 15.39 -14.73 -15.71
N LEU A 50 15.76 -13.45 -15.88
CA LEU A 50 17.17 -13.05 -15.89
C LEU A 50 17.88 -13.36 -14.56
N LYS A 51 17.20 -13.16 -13.43
CA LYS A 51 17.75 -13.47 -12.11
C LYS A 51 17.95 -14.96 -11.90
N THR A 52 17.04 -15.81 -12.40
CA THR A 52 17.19 -17.27 -12.29
C THR A 52 18.37 -17.75 -13.14
N VAL A 53 18.50 -17.27 -14.37
CA VAL A 53 19.63 -17.60 -15.25
C VAL A 53 20.97 -17.17 -14.63
N GLN A 54 21.02 -15.97 -14.05
CA GLN A 54 22.24 -15.48 -13.38
C GLN A 54 22.58 -16.28 -12.11
N ALA A 55 21.58 -16.74 -11.36
CA ALA A 55 21.80 -17.61 -10.20
C ALA A 55 22.31 -19.00 -10.60
N GLU A 56 21.83 -19.55 -11.72
CA GLU A 56 22.29 -20.83 -12.26
C GLU A 56 23.72 -20.74 -12.81
N SER A 57 24.06 -19.65 -13.50
CA SER A 57 25.42 -19.46 -14.00
C SER A 57 26.45 -19.36 -12.86
N LEU A 58 26.10 -18.69 -11.76
CA LEU A 58 26.93 -18.61 -10.56
C LEU A 58 27.09 -19.97 -9.87
N ARG A 59 26.03 -20.81 -9.85
CA ARG A 59 26.10 -22.18 -9.31
C ARG A 59 27.04 -23.06 -10.14
N MET A 60 26.93 -23.00 -11.46
CA MET A 60 27.80 -23.76 -12.37
C MET A 60 29.26 -23.31 -12.27
N ALA A 61 29.52 -22.01 -12.11
CA ALA A 61 30.86 -21.48 -11.89
C ALA A 61 31.47 -21.98 -10.57
N ALA A 62 30.67 -22.04 -9.50
CA ALA A 62 31.12 -22.56 -8.19
C ALA A 62 31.42 -24.07 -8.21
N MET A 63 30.76 -24.85 -9.06
CA MET A 63 31.05 -26.29 -9.22
C MET A 63 32.35 -26.57 -9.98
N ASN A 64 32.87 -25.60 -10.74
CA ASN A 64 34.06 -25.76 -11.58
C ASN A 64 35.35 -25.21 -10.93
N THR A 65 35.30 -24.69 -9.69
CA THR A 65 36.51 -24.27 -8.97
C THR A 65 37.16 -25.47 -8.26
N PRO A 66 38.42 -25.85 -8.57
CA PRO A 66 39.10 -26.93 -7.87
C PRO A 66 39.44 -26.50 -6.43
N SER A 67 39.00 -27.29 -5.45
CA SER A 67 39.34 -27.10 -4.03
C SER A 67 40.83 -27.36 -3.79
N SER A 68 41.61 -26.29 -3.70
CA SER A 68 43.02 -26.31 -3.31
C SER A 68 43.13 -26.06 -1.80
N THR A 69 43.11 -27.14 -1.01
CA THR A 69 43.84 -27.23 0.26
C THR A 69 44.04 -28.71 0.63
N ALA A 70 45.30 -29.04 0.88
CA ALA A 70 45.84 -30.39 0.92
C ALA A 70 45.69 -31.14 2.26
N ALA A 71 45.66 -32.47 2.14
CA ALA A 71 46.38 -33.47 2.94
C ALA A 71 46.24 -33.51 4.48
N LYS A 72 45.72 -34.65 4.97
CA LYS A 72 46.41 -35.44 6.03
C LYS A 72 45.98 -36.91 6.02
N THR A 73 46.98 -37.74 5.79
CA THR A 73 47.02 -39.20 5.79
C THR A 73 46.67 -39.79 7.16
N ARG A 74 45.81 -40.81 7.23
CA ARG A 74 45.96 -41.88 8.24
C ARG A 74 45.32 -43.19 7.78
N THR A 75 46.19 -44.11 7.40
CA THR A 75 45.94 -45.55 7.26
C THR A 75 45.37 -46.14 8.55
N ARG A 76 44.25 -46.85 8.47
CA ARG A 76 43.90 -47.90 9.44
C ARG A 76 43.08 -49.01 8.78
N ARG A 77 43.80 -50.13 8.58
CA ARG A 77 43.40 -51.53 8.60
C ARG A 77 41.91 -51.85 8.43
N LEU A 78 41.65 -52.53 7.31
CA LEU A 78 40.51 -53.42 7.07
C LEU A 78 40.34 -54.41 8.24
N SER A 79 39.18 -54.40 8.88
CA SER A 79 38.64 -55.58 9.56
C SER A 79 37.24 -55.84 9.02
N LEU A 80 37.14 -56.84 8.16
CA LEU A 80 35.88 -57.46 7.76
C LEU A 80 35.23 -58.06 9.01
N LYS A 81 34.10 -57.48 9.44
CA LYS A 81 33.12 -58.15 10.27
C LYS A 81 31.75 -57.99 9.64
N THR A 82 31.25 -59.12 9.18
CA THR A 82 29.89 -59.41 8.79
C THR A 82 28.92 -59.27 9.96
N SER A 83 27.93 -58.38 9.86
CA SER A 83 26.59 -58.51 10.45
C SER A 83 25.67 -57.61 9.62
N ARG A 84 24.96 -58.13 8.61
CA ARG A 84 23.57 -58.60 8.71
C ARG A 84 22.69 -57.68 9.59
N PHE A 85 21.66 -57.14 8.92
CA PHE A 85 20.53 -56.34 9.41
C PHE A 85 20.81 -54.84 9.64
N ASP A 86 20.37 -54.02 8.67
CA ASP A 86 19.51 -52.84 8.82
C ASP A 86 19.65 -51.91 7.59
N GLU A 87 19.31 -52.44 6.42
CA GLU A 87 18.92 -51.59 5.28
C GLU A 87 17.52 -51.07 5.60
N TYR A 88 17.39 -49.74 5.77
CA TYR A 88 16.18 -48.89 5.91
C TYR A 88 16.24 -47.83 7.04
N GLY A 89 17.40 -47.61 7.68
CA GLY A 89 17.52 -46.63 8.77
C GLY A 89 17.80 -45.13 8.43
N PRO A 90 18.58 -44.76 7.40
CA PRO A 90 19.04 -43.36 7.28
C PRO A 90 18.20 -42.46 6.35
N MET A 91 17.17 -42.98 5.68
CA MET A 91 16.32 -42.14 4.80
C MET A 91 15.25 -41.36 5.56
N GLU A 92 14.63 -41.94 6.59
CA GLU A 92 13.54 -41.29 7.33
C GLU A 92 14.02 -40.03 8.07
N GLU A 93 15.19 -40.07 8.72
CA GLU A 93 15.75 -38.89 9.40
C GLU A 93 16.13 -37.76 8.44
N GLN A 94 16.57 -38.09 7.22
CA GLN A 94 16.88 -37.10 6.19
C GLN A 94 15.62 -36.50 5.56
N GLU A 95 14.57 -37.30 5.37
CA GLU A 95 13.26 -36.82 4.91
C GLU A 95 12.58 -35.94 5.95
N GLU A 96 12.66 -36.30 7.24
CA GLU A 96 12.09 -35.51 8.32
C GLU A 96 12.82 -34.16 8.50
N ALA A 97 14.15 -34.15 8.31
CA ALA A 97 14.94 -32.91 8.28
C ALA A 97 14.55 -32.01 7.09
N ARG A 98 14.36 -32.59 5.91
CA ARG A 98 13.89 -31.88 4.70
C ARG A 98 12.48 -31.31 4.88
N LEU A 99 11.58 -32.07 5.48
CA LEU A 99 10.21 -31.62 5.81
C LEU A 99 10.23 -30.42 6.76
N LYS A 100 11.05 -30.47 7.83
CA LYS A 100 11.22 -29.35 8.77
C LYS A 100 11.83 -28.11 8.10
N GLU A 101 12.68 -28.28 7.10
CA GLU A 101 13.24 -27.18 6.31
C GLU A 101 12.19 -26.57 5.38
N CYS A 102 11.40 -27.39 4.68
CA CYS A 102 10.26 -26.95 3.87
C CYS A 102 9.23 -26.15 4.70
N GLU A 103 8.89 -26.61 5.91
CA GLU A 103 7.99 -25.87 6.79
C GLU A 103 8.57 -24.50 7.22
N LYS A 104 9.87 -24.43 7.48
CA LYS A 104 10.55 -23.16 7.82
C LYS A 104 10.49 -22.20 6.62
N LEU A 105 10.73 -22.70 5.41
CA LEU A 105 10.63 -21.93 4.18
C LEU A 105 9.20 -21.42 3.97
N ASP A 106 8.18 -22.26 4.17
CA ASP A 106 6.77 -21.87 4.06
C ASP A 106 6.36 -20.79 5.05
N ARG A 107 6.81 -20.89 6.32
CA ARG A 107 6.59 -19.85 7.33
C ARG A 107 7.28 -18.54 6.94
N ARG A 108 8.43 -18.59 6.28
CA ARG A 108 9.14 -17.40 5.79
C ARG A 108 8.45 -16.80 4.57
N LEU A 109 7.95 -17.63 3.67
CA LEU A 109 7.18 -17.23 2.49
C LEU A 109 5.86 -16.56 2.88
N LYS A 110 5.16 -17.09 3.89
CA LYS A 110 3.96 -16.45 4.48
C LYS A 110 4.26 -15.07 5.07
N ARG A 111 5.38 -14.92 5.79
CA ARG A 111 5.82 -13.62 6.33
C ARG A 111 6.13 -12.61 5.22
N LEU A 112 6.89 -13.02 4.21
CA LEU A 112 7.22 -12.17 3.06
C LEU A 112 5.96 -11.76 2.27
N LYS A 113 5.03 -12.68 2.04
CA LYS A 113 3.73 -12.35 1.42
C LYS A 113 2.95 -11.32 2.25
N HIS A 114 3.00 -11.42 3.58
CA HIS A 114 2.37 -10.45 4.47
C HIS A 114 3.04 -9.07 4.37
N GLU A 115 4.38 -9.01 4.41
CA GLU A 115 5.14 -7.76 4.24
C GLU A 115 4.90 -7.11 2.87
N ILE A 116 4.89 -7.89 1.79
CA ILE A 116 4.58 -7.39 0.45
C ILE A 116 3.16 -6.82 0.40
N LYS A 117 2.19 -7.48 1.04
CA LYS A 117 0.80 -7.01 1.10
C LYS A 117 0.67 -5.70 1.90
N GLU A 118 1.38 -5.57 3.01
CA GLU A 118 1.44 -4.32 3.79
C GLU A 118 2.15 -3.20 3.00
N ASN A 119 3.26 -3.50 2.32
CA ASN A 119 3.96 -2.55 1.47
C ASN A 119 3.13 -2.11 0.26
N LEU A 120 2.37 -3.02 -0.36
CA LEU A 120 1.44 -2.67 -1.46
C LEU A 120 0.26 -1.85 -0.95
N ARG A 121 -0.25 -2.12 0.26
CA ARG A 121 -1.25 -1.26 0.91
C ARG A 121 -0.68 0.12 1.22
N TYR A 122 0.57 0.21 1.65
CA TYR A 122 1.28 1.46 1.89
C TYR A 122 1.48 2.24 0.58
N LYS A 123 1.95 1.56 -0.48
CA LYS A 123 2.11 2.13 -1.82
C LYS A 123 0.79 2.56 -2.47
N ARG A 124 -0.31 1.82 -2.30
CA ARG A 124 -1.65 2.25 -2.77
C ARG A 124 -2.18 3.49 -2.03
N ARG A 125 -1.79 3.70 -0.76
CA ARG A 125 -2.05 4.98 -0.06
C ARG A 125 -1.13 6.12 -0.51
N LEU A 126 -0.01 5.78 -1.15
CA LEU A 126 0.96 6.72 -1.72
C LEU A 126 0.77 6.93 -3.23
N ALA A 127 -0.17 6.22 -3.88
CA ALA A 127 -0.55 6.52 -5.25
C ALA A 127 -0.97 8.00 -5.30
N PRO A 128 -0.50 8.76 -6.29
CA PRO A 128 -0.66 10.20 -6.29
C PRO A 128 -2.15 10.51 -6.35
N TYR A 129 -2.70 11.00 -5.24
CA TYR A 129 -3.93 11.76 -5.30
C TYR A 129 -3.68 12.86 -6.32
N GLY A 130 -4.34 12.73 -7.47
CA GLY A 130 -4.33 13.72 -8.53
C GLY A 130 -4.56 15.09 -7.92
N HIS A 131 -3.61 15.99 -8.15
CA HIS A 131 -3.60 17.36 -7.64
C HIS A 131 -3.82 17.47 -6.11
N LEU A 132 -2.75 17.24 -5.35
CA LEU A 132 -2.46 18.11 -4.21
C LEU A 132 -2.23 19.53 -4.74
N SER A 133 -3.33 20.22 -5.06
CA SER A 133 -3.36 21.68 -5.00
C SER A 133 -3.01 22.02 -3.56
N ILE A 134 -1.72 22.25 -3.29
CA ILE A 134 -1.26 22.97 -2.11
C ILE A 134 -1.94 24.33 -2.23
N ARG A 135 -3.15 24.45 -1.67
CA ARG A 135 -3.80 25.74 -1.53
C ARG A 135 -2.84 26.52 -0.66
N SER A 136 -2.20 27.52 -1.26
CA SER A 136 -1.39 28.57 -0.63
C SER A 136 -2.26 29.46 0.28
N GLY A 137 -3.14 28.86 1.08
CA GLY A 137 -3.69 29.50 2.25
C GLY A 137 -2.56 29.66 3.23
N THR A 138 -2.35 30.88 3.71
CA THR A 138 -1.41 31.28 4.74
C THR A 138 -1.75 30.60 6.08
N TYR A 139 -1.56 29.28 6.16
CA TYR A 139 -1.55 28.52 7.41
C TYR A 139 -0.23 28.84 8.12
N ARG A 140 -0.12 30.04 8.70
CA ARG A 140 0.89 30.30 9.72
C ARG A 140 0.62 29.34 10.87
N ARG A 141 1.48 28.32 11.01
CA ARG A 141 1.37 27.33 12.07
C ARG A 141 1.47 28.04 13.43
N THR A 142 0.44 27.89 14.25
CA THR A 142 0.49 28.34 15.65
C THR A 142 1.57 27.53 16.39
N THR A 143 2.49 28.23 17.04
CA THR A 143 3.59 27.66 17.85
C THR A 143 3.06 26.65 18.87
N GLY A 144 3.75 25.51 19.01
CA GLY A 144 3.43 24.48 20.03
C GLY A 144 2.51 23.33 19.58
N LYS A 145 1.94 23.37 18.36
CA LYS A 145 1.19 22.22 17.81
C LYS A 145 2.13 21.15 17.26
N ARG A 146 1.86 19.86 17.52
CA ARG A 146 2.60 18.74 16.91
C ARG A 146 2.30 18.65 15.41
N LEU A 147 3.21 18.04 14.65
CA LEU A 147 2.99 17.80 13.23
C LEU A 147 1.89 16.76 13.02
N THR A 148 1.01 16.99 12.04
CA THR A 148 0.03 16.01 11.60
C THR A 148 0.73 14.83 10.89
N GLU A 149 -0.01 13.74 10.68
CA GLU A 149 0.56 12.58 9.97
C GLU A 149 0.93 12.93 8.51
N GLU A 150 0.15 13.80 7.86
CA GLU A 150 0.42 14.27 6.50
C GLU A 150 1.65 15.18 6.45
N GLU A 151 1.75 16.15 7.36
CA GLU A 151 2.92 17.03 7.47
C GLU A 151 4.18 16.20 7.75
N ARG A 152 4.10 15.18 8.60
CA ARG A 152 5.23 14.30 8.88
C ARG A 152 5.67 13.53 7.63
N ARG A 153 4.74 13.04 6.82
CA ARG A 153 5.06 12.40 5.54
C ARG A 153 5.70 13.39 4.57
N ALA A 154 5.21 14.62 4.52
CA ALA A 154 5.81 15.67 3.69
C ALA A 154 7.25 15.98 4.11
N VAL A 155 7.55 16.01 5.42
CA VAL A 155 8.93 16.17 5.94
C VAL A 155 9.84 15.02 5.50
N LEU A 156 9.39 13.77 5.63
CA LEU A 156 10.18 12.60 5.23
C LEU A 156 10.44 12.59 3.73
N HIS A 157 9.41 12.84 2.92
CA HIS A 157 9.52 12.88 1.47
C HIS A 157 10.45 14.02 1.00
N CYS A 158 10.29 15.22 1.56
CA CYS A 158 11.15 16.36 1.22
C CYS A 158 12.61 16.12 1.63
N PHE A 159 12.84 15.42 2.75
CA PHE A 159 14.18 15.01 3.16
C PHE A 159 14.81 14.01 2.18
N GLU A 160 14.08 12.98 1.76
CA GLU A 160 14.54 12.01 0.75
C GLU A 160 14.92 12.70 -0.56
N MET A 161 14.09 13.63 -1.04
CA MET A 161 14.38 14.44 -2.22
C MET A 161 15.68 15.25 -2.04
N CYS A 162 15.86 15.91 -0.89
CA CYS A 162 17.09 16.65 -0.59
C CYS A 162 18.32 15.74 -0.54
N VAL A 163 18.20 14.50 -0.07
CA VAL A 163 19.31 13.53 -0.06
C VAL A 163 19.65 13.07 -1.47
N GLN A 164 18.66 12.83 -2.32
CA GLN A 164 18.86 12.45 -3.73
C GLN A 164 19.49 13.58 -4.54
N GLU A 165 19.07 14.83 -4.31
CA GLU A 165 19.69 16.03 -4.91
C GLU A 165 21.18 16.15 -4.55
N ASN A 166 21.59 15.72 -3.35
CA ASN A 166 23.00 15.72 -2.96
C ASN A 166 23.85 14.67 -3.72
N GLN A 167 23.21 13.65 -4.31
CA GLN A 167 23.91 12.64 -5.11
C GLN A 167 24.10 13.10 -6.54
N SER A 168 23.22 13.95 -7.07
CA SER A 168 23.45 14.66 -8.31
C SER A 168 24.43 15.81 -8.08
N ARG A 169 25.37 16.03 -9.01
CA ARG A 169 26.42 17.08 -8.92
C ARG A 169 25.88 18.53 -8.88
N ILE A 170 24.56 18.70 -8.81
CA ILE A 170 23.86 19.98 -8.89
C ILE A 170 23.29 20.27 -7.49
N VAL A 171 24.07 21.00 -6.67
CA VAL A 171 23.66 21.67 -5.40
C VAL A 171 23.62 20.73 -4.17
N SER A 172 24.09 21.02 -2.95
CA SER A 172 24.46 22.26 -2.23
C SER A 172 25.41 21.92 -1.05
N THR A 173 26.24 22.87 -0.59
CA THR A 173 27.09 22.75 0.62
C THR A 173 26.31 22.61 1.94
N VAL A 174 25.01 22.88 1.90
CA VAL A 174 24.11 22.93 3.06
C VAL A 174 23.51 21.55 3.30
N ALA A 175 23.53 21.08 4.55
CA ALA A 175 23.04 19.74 4.88
C ALA A 175 21.55 19.53 4.49
N PRO A 176 21.14 18.32 4.04
CA PRO A 176 19.76 18.03 3.65
C PRO A 176 18.72 18.44 4.70
N ILE A 177 19.01 18.22 5.98
CA ILE A 177 18.14 18.58 7.11
C ILE A 177 17.80 20.08 7.12
N GLN A 178 18.79 20.94 6.85
CA GLN A 178 18.62 22.40 6.84
C GLN A 178 17.80 22.85 5.62
N ARG A 179 18.00 22.20 4.47
CA ARG A 179 17.21 22.48 3.27
C ARG A 179 15.76 22.04 3.40
N THR A 180 15.51 20.85 3.95
CA THR A 180 14.15 20.37 4.26
C THR A 180 13.44 21.33 5.20
N ALA A 181 14.14 21.82 6.24
CA ALA A 181 13.60 22.81 7.17
C ALA A 181 13.24 24.12 6.46
N HIS A 182 14.10 24.59 5.55
CA HIS A 182 13.88 25.79 4.75
C HIS A 182 12.69 25.65 3.80
N TYR A 183 12.62 24.55 3.02
CA TYR A 183 11.55 24.32 2.05
C TYR A 183 10.16 24.18 2.69
N LEU A 184 10.10 23.57 3.88
CA LEU A 184 8.84 23.36 4.59
C LEU A 184 8.53 24.47 5.61
N GLY A 185 9.41 25.46 5.77
CA GLY A 185 9.23 26.55 6.73
C GLY A 185 9.13 26.08 8.19
N ILE A 186 9.89 25.06 8.57
CA ILE A 186 9.89 24.47 9.92
C ILE A 186 11.27 24.53 10.57
N ALA A 187 11.33 24.46 11.91
CA ALA A 187 12.60 24.42 12.62
C ALA A 187 13.39 23.15 12.29
N THR A 188 14.72 23.27 12.15
CA THR A 188 15.64 22.15 11.91
C THR A 188 15.54 21.08 13.01
N LYS A 189 15.30 21.49 14.26
CA LYS A 189 15.02 20.59 15.38
C LYS A 189 13.79 19.72 15.08
N THR A 190 12.71 20.29 14.56
CA THR A 190 11.49 19.54 14.22
C THR A 190 11.76 18.50 13.14
N VAL A 191 12.60 18.80 12.14
CA VAL A 191 13.01 17.82 11.12
C VAL A 191 13.79 16.67 11.79
N LYS A 192 14.76 16.98 12.66
CA LYS A 192 15.50 15.95 13.43
C LYS A 192 14.59 15.10 14.31
N ASP A 193 13.62 15.71 14.98
CA ASP A 193 12.65 15.02 15.83
C ASP A 193 11.73 14.09 15.01
N VAL A 194 11.43 14.44 13.76
CA VAL A 194 10.68 13.58 12.83
C VAL A 194 11.53 12.40 12.36
N LEU A 195 12.78 12.66 11.95
CA LEU A 195 13.71 11.64 11.46
C LEU A 195 14.10 10.63 12.55
N SER A 196 14.26 11.09 13.79
CA SER A 196 14.54 10.25 14.97
C SER A 196 13.31 9.51 15.50
N GLY A 197 12.12 9.77 14.95
CA GLY A 197 10.86 9.18 15.41
C GLY A 197 10.32 9.73 16.73
N ILE A 198 11.03 10.66 17.39
CA ILE A 198 10.67 11.24 18.70
C ILE A 198 9.34 12.02 18.62
N ASN A 199 9.00 12.60 17.47
CA ASN A 199 7.68 13.17 17.18
C ASN A 199 6.64 12.07 16.85
N HIS A 200 6.39 11.16 17.80
CA HIS A 200 5.28 10.24 17.70
C HIS A 200 3.94 10.99 17.72
N LYS A 201 3.03 10.48 16.86
CA LYS A 201 1.68 10.96 16.53
C LYS A 201 1.06 11.79 17.65
N ASP A 202 0.44 12.92 17.30
CA ASP A 202 -0.42 13.62 18.24
C ASP A 202 -1.47 12.62 18.76
N GLN A 203 -1.40 12.32 20.06
CA GLN A 203 -2.36 11.44 20.73
C GLN A 203 -3.52 12.25 21.35
N ARG A 204 -3.54 13.58 21.19
CA ARG A 204 -4.67 14.40 21.60
C ARG A 204 -5.88 14.01 20.74
N GLY A 205 -6.89 13.42 21.39
CA GLY A 205 -8.09 12.86 20.73
C GLY A 205 -8.01 11.37 20.40
N ARG A 206 -6.92 10.66 20.74
CA ARG A 206 -6.77 9.21 20.50
C ARG A 206 -7.53 8.33 21.49
N TYR A 207 -8.02 8.90 22.60
CA TYR A 207 -9.15 8.29 23.31
C TYR A 207 -10.37 8.46 22.42
N ILE A 208 -10.48 7.59 21.42
CA ILE A 208 -11.75 7.26 20.80
C ILE A 208 -12.58 6.76 21.99
N ARG A 209 -13.42 7.63 22.56
CA ARG A 209 -14.62 7.15 23.25
C ARG A 209 -15.26 6.29 22.19
N THR A 210 -15.13 4.97 22.30
CA THR A 210 -15.73 3.99 21.38
C THR A 210 -17.19 4.37 21.31
N SER A 211 -17.53 5.14 20.28
CA SER A 211 -18.88 5.60 20.12
C SER A 211 -19.63 4.34 19.77
N HIS A 212 -20.68 3.99 20.53
CA HIS A 212 -21.56 2.88 20.17
C HIS A 212 -22.03 2.96 18.69
N ALA A 213 -21.94 4.15 18.08
CA ALA A 213 -22.15 4.41 16.67
C ALA A 213 -21.19 3.64 15.72
N GLU A 214 -19.98 3.25 16.14
CA GLU A 214 -19.02 2.50 15.31
C GLU A 214 -19.54 1.11 14.93
N ILE A 215 -20.40 0.52 15.76
CA ILE A 215 -21.09 -0.76 15.47
C ILE A 215 -21.93 -0.66 14.18
N PHE A 216 -22.40 0.55 13.85
CA PHE A 216 -23.23 0.79 12.68
C PHE A 216 -22.41 1.06 11.41
N GLU A 217 -21.08 1.27 11.49
CA GLU A 217 -20.21 1.53 10.33
C GLU A 217 -20.37 0.51 9.19
N PRO A 218 -20.26 -0.82 9.42
CA PRO A 218 -20.39 -1.80 8.34
C PRO A 218 -21.77 -1.77 7.68
N TYR A 219 -22.83 -1.49 8.45
CA TYR A 219 -24.20 -1.42 7.95
C TYR A 219 -24.46 -0.13 7.15
N ILE A 220 -23.94 1.00 7.62
CA ILE A 220 -24.01 2.27 6.90
C ILE A 220 -23.29 2.14 5.56
N ARG A 221 -22.11 1.50 5.55
CA ARG A 221 -21.35 1.25 4.32
C ARG A 221 -22.14 0.39 3.33
N ASN A 222 -22.66 -0.74 3.78
CA ASN A 222 -23.44 -1.64 2.93
C ASN A 222 -24.69 -0.95 2.35
N LEU A 223 -25.44 -0.19 3.17
CA LEU A 223 -26.58 0.58 2.68
C LEU A 223 -26.20 1.66 1.66
N ALA A 224 -25.07 2.35 1.88
CA ALA A 224 -24.57 3.35 0.95
C ALA A 224 -24.16 2.72 -0.38
N GLU A 225 -23.43 1.60 -0.35
CA GLU A 225 -23.01 0.83 -1.53
C GLU A 225 -24.23 0.32 -2.32
N GLN A 226 -25.22 -0.27 -1.65
CA GLN A 226 -26.45 -0.74 -2.29
C GLN A 226 -27.22 0.37 -3.02
N TRP A 227 -27.28 1.57 -2.46
CA TRP A 227 -27.95 2.70 -3.10
C TRP A 227 -27.14 3.33 -4.21
N ASN A 228 -25.82 3.37 -4.07
CA ASN A 228 -24.92 3.78 -5.14
C ASN A 228 -25.00 2.83 -6.34
N MET A 229 -25.03 1.51 -6.11
CA MET A 229 -25.23 0.51 -7.17
C MET A 229 -26.58 0.66 -7.88
N LYS A 230 -27.62 1.08 -7.15
CA LYS A 230 -28.95 1.38 -7.71
C LYS A 230 -29.03 2.74 -8.42
N GLY A 231 -27.93 3.50 -8.50
CA GLY A 231 -27.90 4.84 -9.09
C GLY A 231 -28.69 5.87 -8.30
N THR A 232 -29.04 5.58 -7.03
CA THR A 232 -29.83 6.48 -6.19
C THR A 232 -28.93 7.27 -5.24
N PRO A 233 -29.20 8.57 -5.03
CA PRO A 233 -28.38 9.37 -4.13
C PRO A 233 -28.54 8.90 -2.68
N VAL A 234 -27.39 8.66 -2.04
CA VAL A 234 -27.27 8.36 -0.62
C VAL A 234 -27.48 9.65 0.15
N THR A 235 -28.52 9.69 0.98
CA THR A 235 -28.78 10.83 1.88
C THR A 235 -28.81 10.35 3.31
N LEU A 236 -28.41 11.21 4.25
CA LEU A 236 -28.41 10.90 5.68
C LEU A 236 -29.81 10.48 6.19
N LYS A 237 -30.88 11.08 5.65
CA LYS A 237 -32.26 10.73 5.98
C LYS A 237 -32.58 9.29 5.57
N LYS A 238 -32.16 8.88 4.36
CA LYS A 238 -32.35 7.51 3.90
C LYS A 238 -31.52 6.55 4.76
N LEU A 239 -30.23 6.83 5.00
CA LEU A 239 -29.35 5.96 5.80
C LEU A 239 -29.92 5.73 7.20
N HIS A 240 -30.34 6.80 7.87
CA HIS A 240 -30.97 6.70 9.20
C HIS A 240 -32.27 5.89 9.18
N LYS A 241 -33.09 6.03 8.12
CA LYS A 241 -34.31 5.21 7.97
C LYS A 241 -33.95 3.73 7.70
N GLY A 242 -32.95 3.47 6.87
CA GLY A 242 -32.46 2.12 6.56
C GLY A 242 -31.92 1.41 7.80
N LEU A 243 -31.13 2.10 8.62
CA LEU A 243 -30.66 1.58 9.91
C LEU A 243 -31.83 1.26 10.85
N ARG A 244 -32.86 2.10 10.88
CA ARG A 244 -34.07 1.85 11.68
C ARG A 244 -34.85 0.63 11.27
N ILE A 245 -34.96 0.42 9.96
CA ILE A 245 -35.64 -0.76 9.42
C ILE A 245 -34.84 -2.02 9.75
N PHE A 246 -33.50 -1.95 9.67
CA PHE A 246 -32.65 -3.12 9.87
C PHE A 246 -32.53 -3.53 11.34
N TRP A 247 -32.36 -2.57 12.25
CA TRP A 247 -32.15 -2.83 13.68
C TRP A 247 -33.43 -2.76 14.53
N GLY A 248 -34.53 -2.24 13.97
CA GLY A 248 -35.77 -2.01 14.70
C GLY A 248 -35.63 -0.91 15.77
N ASP A 249 -36.56 -0.89 16.73
CA ASP A 249 -36.54 0.04 17.87
C ASP A 249 -35.76 -0.50 19.08
N THR A 250 -35.15 -1.68 18.97
CA THR A 250 -34.37 -2.31 20.06
C THR A 250 -33.02 -1.64 20.29
N HIS A 251 -32.50 -0.93 19.28
CA HIS A 251 -31.20 -0.28 19.35
C HIS A 251 -31.34 1.24 19.19
N GLN A 252 -30.60 1.99 20.01
CA GLN A 252 -30.55 3.43 19.87
C GLN A 252 -29.77 3.81 18.62
N ILE A 253 -30.49 4.23 17.59
CA ILE A 253 -29.93 4.57 16.28
C ILE A 253 -29.12 5.86 16.41
N PRO A 254 -27.90 5.93 15.85
CA PRO A 254 -27.09 7.12 15.89
C PRO A 254 -27.76 8.29 15.17
N SER A 255 -27.60 9.49 15.73
CA SER A 255 -28.09 10.72 15.13
C SER A 255 -27.55 10.91 13.70
N ARG A 256 -28.26 11.68 12.87
CA ARG A 256 -27.82 11.98 11.50
C ARG A 256 -26.44 12.64 11.45
N GLU A 257 -26.11 13.45 12.45
CA GLU A 257 -24.79 14.09 12.57
C GLU A 257 -23.70 13.05 12.84
N THR A 258 -23.98 12.10 13.71
CA THR A 258 -23.08 10.98 14.00
C THR A 258 -22.87 10.13 12.75
N ILE A 259 -23.93 9.81 12.00
CA ILE A 259 -23.83 9.09 10.73
C ILE A 259 -22.97 9.87 9.72
N ARG A 260 -23.14 11.20 9.61
CA ARG A 260 -22.28 12.03 8.74
C ARG A 260 -20.81 11.93 9.12
N LYS A 261 -20.49 12.02 10.42
CA LYS A 261 -19.11 11.88 10.91
C LYS A 261 -18.54 10.50 10.58
N LEU A 262 -19.33 9.44 10.69
CA LEU A 262 -18.92 8.09 10.32
C LEU A 262 -18.67 7.95 8.81
N LEU A 263 -19.52 8.51 7.95
CA LEU A 263 -19.29 8.52 6.50
C LEU A 263 -17.97 9.21 6.14
N HIS A 264 -17.72 10.39 6.71
CA HIS A 264 -16.45 11.10 6.51
C HIS A 264 -15.24 10.30 7.00
N LYS A 265 -15.37 9.59 8.13
CA LYS A 265 -14.32 8.68 8.64
C LYS A 265 -14.07 7.52 7.68
N MET A 266 -15.12 6.99 7.03
CA MET A 266 -15.03 5.88 6.08
C MET A 266 -14.55 6.29 4.68
N GLY A 267 -14.59 7.59 4.34
CA GLY A 267 -14.25 8.09 3.01
C GLY A 267 -15.30 7.77 1.93
N VAL A 268 -16.57 7.60 2.36
CA VAL A 268 -17.75 7.36 1.49
C VAL A 268 -18.52 8.65 1.25
#